data_AF-A0A519W520-F1
#
_entry.id   AF-A0A519W520-F1
#
_cell.length_a   1.000
_cell.length_b   1.000
_cell.length_c   1.000
_cell.angle_alpha   90.00
_cell.angle_beta   90.00
_cell.angle_gamma   90.00
#
_symmetry.space_group_name_H-M   'P 1'
#
loop_
_entity.id
_entity.type
_entity.pdbx_description
1 polymer ?
#
loop_
_entity_poly.entity_id
_entity_poly.type
_entity_poly.pdbx_seq_one_letter_code
_entity_poly.pdbx_strand_id
1 'polypeptide(L)'
;MGTDNYGLNSSTTNTTISNKLKIVSDYAIQKNKIAAFTETGQQNLTTANWYTQKLLGSLQTQKVELAYVLVWANTTSAYWTPFKGHAAESDFKLFKG
;
A
#
# COMPACT_ATOMS: atom_id res chain seq x y z
N MET A 1 1.02 8.89 13.49
CA MET A 1 -0.38 8.63 13.11
C MET A 1 -0.34 7.44 12.17
N GLY A 2 -1.04 6.36 12.48
CA GLY A 2 -1.05 5.15 11.65
C GLY A 2 -2.44 4.87 11.12
N THR A 3 -2.53 4.09 10.04
CA THR A 3 -3.77 3.50 9.57
C THR A 3 -3.51 2.16 8.92
N ASP A 4 -4.39 1.21 9.18
CA ASP A 4 -4.39 -0.11 8.55
C ASP A 4 -5.53 -0.16 7.54
N ASN A 5 -5.22 -0.57 6.30
CA ASN A 5 -6.20 -0.62 5.23
C ASN A 5 -5.81 -1.65 4.17
N TYR A 6 -6.53 -2.77 4.17
CA TYR A 6 -6.44 -3.86 3.19
C TYR A 6 -7.44 -3.71 2.03
N GLY A 7 -8.14 -2.57 1.95
CA GLY A 7 -9.14 -2.27 0.93
C GLY A 7 -8.57 -1.93 -0.45
N LEU A 8 -7.25 -2.04 -0.67
CA LEU A 8 -6.61 -1.82 -1.96
C LEU A 8 -6.86 -3.03 -2.88
N ASN A 9 -8.09 -3.20 -3.32
CA ASN A 9 -8.52 -4.32 -4.16
C ASN A 9 -9.10 -3.81 -5.50
N SER A 10 -9.67 -4.71 -6.29
CA SER A 10 -10.25 -4.38 -7.60
C SER A 10 -11.46 -3.45 -7.52
N SER A 11 -12.25 -3.50 -6.44
CA SER A 11 -13.46 -2.67 -6.28
C SER A 11 -13.19 -1.27 -5.73
N THR A 12 -11.98 -1.00 -5.24
CA THR A 12 -11.61 0.32 -4.71
C THR A 12 -10.71 1.08 -5.67
N THR A 13 -11.02 2.36 -5.89
CA THR A 13 -10.21 3.26 -6.72
C THR A 13 -9.01 3.79 -5.93
N ASN A 14 -7.93 4.11 -6.64
CA ASN A 14 -6.74 4.73 -6.04
C ASN A 14 -7.09 6.06 -5.36
N THR A 15 -8.01 6.84 -5.92
CA THR A 15 -8.51 8.09 -5.33
C THR A 15 -9.15 7.87 -3.96
N THR A 16 -9.95 6.82 -3.79
CA THR A 16 -10.59 6.52 -2.50
C THR A 16 -9.55 6.21 -1.41
N ILE A 17 -8.51 5.44 -1.75
CA ILE A 17 -7.42 5.13 -0.82
C ILE A 17 -6.58 6.37 -0.55
N SER A 18 -6.22 7.12 -1.60
CA SER A 18 -5.47 8.37 -1.50
C SER A 18 -6.16 9.37 -0.57
N ASN A 19 -7.48 9.54 -0.68
CA ASN A 19 -8.25 10.44 0.21
C ASN A 19 -8.14 10.01 1.68
N LYS A 20 -8.18 8.71 1.97
CA LYS A 20 -8.00 8.20 3.34
C LYS A 20 -6.59 8.48 3.86
N LEU A 21 -5.57 8.23 3.03
CA LEU A 21 -4.18 8.51 3.39
C LEU A 21 -3.93 10.02 3.59
N LYS A 22 -4.59 10.86 2.79
CA LYS A 22 -4.52 12.32 2.91
C LYS A 22 -5.05 12.81 4.25
N ILE A 23 -6.17 12.26 4.73
CA ILE A 23 -6.71 12.58 6.06
C ILE A 23 -5.68 12.25 7.16
N VAL A 24 -5.06 11.06 7.09
CA VAL A 24 -4.06 10.63 8.08
C VAL A 24 -2.80 11.51 8.02
N SER A 25 -2.33 11.83 6.81
CA SER A 25 -1.20 12.73 6.56
C SER A 25 -1.45 14.13 7.12
N ASP A 26 -2.57 14.76 6.74
CA ASP A 26 -2.90 16.13 7.14
C ASP A 26 -3.10 16.25 8.65
N TYR A 27 -3.77 15.26 9.24
CA TYR A 27 -3.98 15.24 10.68
C TYR A 27 -2.67 15.01 11.44
N ALA A 28 -1.74 14.21 10.91
CA ALA A 28 -0.41 14.06 11.50
C ALA A 28 0.36 15.38 11.47
N ILE A 29 0.39 16.08 10.34
CA ILE A 29 1.02 17.40 10.18
C ILE A 29 0.42 18.39 11.19
N GLN A 30 -0.91 18.48 11.27
CA GLN A 30 -1.60 19.38 12.21
C GLN A 30 -1.24 19.10 13.67
N LYS A 31 -0.94 17.85 14.01
CA LYS A 31 -0.59 17.42 15.38
C LYS A 31 0.92 17.35 15.62
N ASN A 32 1.75 17.83 14.69
CA ASN A 32 3.20 17.71 14.73
C ASN A 32 3.65 16.25 14.96
N LYS A 33 3.03 15.32 14.22
CA LYS A 33 3.32 13.88 14.24
C LYS A 33 3.69 13.41 12.84
N ILE A 34 4.36 12.27 12.77
CA ILE A 34 4.68 11.57 11.50
C ILE A 34 3.53 10.62 11.14
N ALA A 35 3.11 10.58 9.88
CA ALA A 35 2.12 9.62 9.38
C ALA A 35 2.79 8.34 8.82
N ALA A 36 2.08 7.22 8.89
CA ALA A 36 2.48 5.95 8.28
C ALA A 36 1.25 5.16 7.81
N PHE A 37 1.43 4.40 6.74
CA PHE A 37 0.46 3.40 6.31
C PHE A 37 0.87 2.05 6.94
N THR A 38 0.36 1.82 8.15
CA THR A 38 0.93 0.86 9.10
C THR A 38 0.65 -0.60 8.73
N GLU A 39 -0.42 -0.88 8.00
CA GLU A 39 -0.67 -2.18 7.38
C GLU A 39 -1.48 -2.06 6.09
N THR A 40 -1.07 -2.80 5.06
CA THR A 40 -1.82 -2.94 3.81
C THR A 40 -1.44 -4.22 3.06
N GLY A 41 -2.04 -4.39 1.87
CA GLY A 41 -1.64 -5.38 0.89
C GLY A 41 -2.79 -6.24 0.39
N GLN A 42 -2.53 -7.02 -0.65
CA GLN A 42 -3.47 -7.99 -1.20
C GLN A 42 -3.00 -9.39 -0.84
N GLN A 43 -3.79 -10.09 -0.02
CA GLN A 43 -3.52 -11.47 0.33
C GLN A 43 -3.40 -12.32 -0.95
N ASN A 44 -2.32 -13.10 -1.01
CA ASN A 44 -1.95 -13.98 -2.12
C ASN A 44 -1.70 -13.28 -3.45
N LEU A 45 -1.64 -11.94 -3.48
CA LEU A 45 -1.27 -11.12 -4.64
C LEU A 45 -1.99 -11.58 -5.93
N THR A 46 -3.31 -11.72 -5.88
CA THR A 46 -4.12 -12.19 -7.01
C THR A 46 -4.12 -11.23 -8.21
N THR A 47 -3.59 -10.02 -8.03
CA THR A 47 -3.31 -9.05 -9.08
C THR A 47 -1.80 -8.95 -9.32
N ALA A 48 -1.33 -9.36 -10.50
CA ALA A 48 0.10 -9.43 -10.80
C ALA A 48 0.81 -8.07 -10.77
N ASN A 49 0.09 -6.98 -11.04
CA ASN A 49 0.61 -5.60 -11.06
C ASN A 49 0.12 -4.76 -9.86
N TRP A 50 -0.18 -5.41 -8.74
CA TRP A 50 -0.80 -4.76 -7.58
C TRP A 50 0.05 -3.64 -6.97
N TYR A 51 1.37 -3.80 -6.89
CA TYR A 51 2.23 -2.78 -6.27
C TYR A 51 2.26 -1.50 -7.08
N THR A 52 2.47 -1.57 -8.39
CA THR A 52 2.55 -0.35 -9.20
C THR A 52 1.17 0.24 -9.47
N GLN A 53 0.16 -0.57 -9.80
CA GLN A 53 -1.15 -0.03 -10.16
C GLN A 53 -1.99 0.39 -8.96
N LYS A 54 -1.95 -0.35 -7.86
CA LYS A 54 -2.80 -0.08 -6.68
C LYS A 54 -2.05 0.66 -5.59
N LEU A 55 -0.95 0.10 -5.09
CA LEU A 55 -0.23 0.72 -3.98
C LEU A 55 0.41 2.04 -4.40
N LEU A 56 1.33 2.03 -5.36
CA LEU A 56 2.00 3.23 -5.86
C LEU A 56 1.01 4.23 -6.43
N GLY A 57 0.05 3.75 -7.24
CA GLY A 57 -1.01 4.60 -7.77
C GLY A 57 -1.79 5.35 -6.69
N SER A 58 -2.11 4.70 -5.56
CA SER A 58 -2.77 5.37 -4.43
C SER A 58 -1.86 6.37 -3.71
N LEU A 59 -0.57 6.06 -3.56
CA LEU A 59 0.42 6.93 -2.94
C LEU A 59 0.73 8.19 -3.78
N GLN A 60 0.57 8.10 -5.10
CA GLN A 60 0.88 9.19 -6.04
C GLN A 60 -0.34 10.00 -6.51
N THR A 61 -1.56 9.53 -6.24
CA THR A 61 -2.79 10.22 -6.68
C THR A 61 -2.91 11.62 -6.05
N GLN A 62 -2.45 11.80 -4.81
CA GLN A 62 -2.34 13.08 -4.13
C GLN A 62 -1.03 13.14 -3.36
N LYS A 63 -0.54 14.34 -3.06
CA LYS A 63 0.59 14.51 -2.15
C LYS A 63 0.19 14.05 -0.74
N VAL A 64 0.82 12.98 -0.27
CA VAL A 64 0.76 12.48 1.11
C VAL A 64 2.16 12.40 1.69
N GLU A 65 2.33 12.67 2.99
CA GLU A 65 3.61 12.67 3.69
C GLU A 65 3.65 11.50 4.67
N LEU A 66 4.05 10.33 4.18
CA LEU A 66 4.14 9.09 4.94
C LEU A 66 5.61 8.71 5.16
N ALA A 67 5.98 8.28 6.37
CA ALA A 67 7.33 7.80 6.65
C ALA A 67 7.59 6.38 6.13
N TYR A 68 6.56 5.54 6.13
CA TYR A 68 6.65 4.17 5.60
C TYR A 68 5.28 3.62 5.23
N VAL A 69 5.32 2.52 4.47
CA VAL A 69 4.23 1.60 4.23
C VAL A 69 4.70 0.19 4.62
N LEU A 70 3.86 -0.57 5.31
CA LEU A 70 4.12 -1.97 5.64
C LEU A 70 3.05 -2.87 5.03
N VAL A 71 3.50 -4.00 4.47
CA VAL A 71 2.63 -5.10 4.04
C VAL A 71 2.81 -6.29 5.00
N TRP A 72 1.76 -7.07 5.19
CA TRP A 72 1.74 -8.14 6.20
C TRP A 72 2.73 -9.28 5.92
N ALA A 73 2.93 -10.14 6.92
CA ALA A 73 3.91 -11.23 6.87
C ALA A 73 3.54 -12.33 5.87
N ASN A 74 4.57 -13.00 5.33
CA ASN A 74 4.40 -14.22 4.54
C ASN A 74 4.41 -15.47 5.44
N THR A 75 3.53 -16.41 5.11
CA THR A 75 3.39 -17.75 5.69
C THR A 75 3.27 -18.77 4.54
N THR A 76 3.22 -20.06 4.86
CA THR A 76 3.06 -21.12 3.84
C THR A 76 1.74 -21.02 3.06
N SER A 77 0.66 -20.53 3.67
CA SER A 77 -0.69 -20.49 3.08
C SER A 77 -1.19 -19.09 2.74
N ALA A 78 -0.47 -18.05 3.16
CA ALA A 78 -0.84 -16.66 2.92
C ALA A 78 0.38 -15.75 2.81
N TYR A 79 0.42 -14.89 1.79
CA TYR A 79 1.53 -13.95 1.56
C TYR A 79 1.05 -12.60 1.03
N TRP A 80 1.79 -11.53 1.37
CA TRP A 80 1.55 -10.15 0.92
C TRP A 80 2.79 -9.55 0.24
N THR A 81 3.88 -10.31 0.16
CA THR A 81 5.04 -10.04 -0.71
C THR A 81 5.31 -11.23 -1.62
N PRO A 82 5.70 -11.00 -2.89
CA PRO A 82 5.91 -12.11 -3.82
C PRO A 82 7.18 -12.87 -3.44
N PHE A 83 7.15 -14.18 -3.63
CA PHE A 83 8.34 -15.04 -3.61
C PHE A 83 8.92 -15.19 -5.02
N LYS A 84 10.13 -15.77 -5.12
CA LYS A 84 10.81 -16.01 -6.40
C LYS A 84 9.94 -16.87 -7.33
N GLY A 85 9.66 -16.39 -8.54
CA GLY A 85 8.80 -17.03 -9.53
C GLY A 85 7.31 -16.69 -9.41
N HIS A 86 6.89 -15.89 -8.42
CA HIS A 86 5.52 -15.43 -8.30
C HIS A 86 5.18 -14.45 -9.44
N ALA A 87 3.93 -14.45 -9.92
CA ALA A 87 3.48 -13.60 -11.03
C ALA A 87 3.69 -12.09 -10.79
N ALA A 88 3.65 -11.67 -9.52
CA ALA A 88 3.89 -10.27 -9.10
C ALA A 88 5.36 -9.92 -8.82
N GLU A 89 6.32 -10.83 -9.02
CA GLU A 89 7.74 -10.58 -8.73
C GLU A 89 8.29 -9.39 -9.50
N SER A 90 8.05 -9.32 -10.82
CA SER A 90 8.54 -8.23 -11.67
C SER A 90 7.94 -6.88 -11.29
N ASP A 91 6.66 -6.86 -10.94
CA ASP A 91 5.95 -5.66 -10.50
C ASP A 91 6.48 -5.13 -9.16
N PHE A 92 6.75 -6.03 -8.20
CA PHE A 92 7.34 -5.64 -6.93
C PHE A 92 8.75 -5.07 -7.08
N LYS A 93 9.56 -5.62 -7.99
CA LYS A 93 10.88 -5.05 -8.32
C LYS A 93 10.75 -3.66 -8.95
N LEU A 94 9.75 -3.45 -9.79
CA LEU A 94 9.46 -2.15 -10.40
C LEU A 94 8.99 -1.13 -9.35
N PHE A 95 8.19 -1.54 -8.36
CA PHE A 95 7.77 -0.67 -7.25
C PHE A 95 8.94 -0.20 -6.37
N LYS A 96 9.94 -1.06 -6.18
CA LYS A 96 11.15 -0.75 -5.39
C LYS A 96 12.06 0.28 -6.07
N GLY A 97 12.11 0.27 -7.40
CA GLY A 97 13.05 1.04 -8.22
C GLY A 97 12.52 2.40 -8.63
#